data_AF-G7PT73-F1
#
_entry.id   AF-G7PT73-F1
#
_cell.length_a   1.000
_cell.length_b   1.000
_cell.length_c   1.000
_cell.angle_alpha   90.00
_cell.angle_beta   90.00
_cell.angle_gamma   90.00
#
_symmetry.space_group_name_H-M   'P 1'
#
loop_
_entity.id
_entity.type
_entity.pdbx_description
1 polymer ?
#
loop_
_entity_poly.entity_id
_entity_poly.type
_entity_poly.pdbx_seq_one_letter_code
_entity_poly.pdbx_strand_id
1 'polypeptide(L)'
;MWLVHTLLCMASLAPLAAFNVDVARPWLTPKGGAPFVLSSLLHQDPGTNHTWLLVTSPRTERTPVPLHRCSLVQDEILCHSVEHVPIPKGRHRGVTVARSHHGVLICIQVLARRPYSLSSEFTGTCGLLGPDLRPQAQANFFDLENLLDPDARVDTGDCYSNKEGSRGEDVNTARRRRALEKEEEEEDEEEEEDEEEEAGTEIAIILDGSGSIDPPDFQRAKDFISNMMRNFYEKCFECNFALVQYGGVIQTEFDLRDSQDVMASLAKVQNITQVGSVTKTASAMQHVLDNIFTSSHGSRRKASKVMVVLTDGGIFEDPLDLTTVINSPKMHGVERFAIGVGEEFKSARTERELNLIASDPDETHAFKVTNYMALDGLLSKLRYNIISMERQVLLGAVGAFDWSGGALLYNTRSRRGRFLNQGYAVAVLHKTCSVSYVAGAPRYKHHGAVFELQKEGTETSFLPVLEGEQMGSYFGSELCPVDIDMDGTTDFLLVAAPFYHVHGEEGRVYVYRLSEQ
;
A
#
# COMPACT_ATOMS: atom_id res chain seq x y z
N MET A 1 30.38 72.20 14.48
CA MET A 1 31.58 71.95 13.65
C MET A 1 31.70 70.43 13.52
N TRP A 2 31.34 69.90 12.33
CA TRP A 2 31.65 68.59 11.73
C TRP A 2 31.08 67.33 12.42
N LEU A 3 29.92 66.77 12.04
CA LEU A 3 29.57 66.02 10.82
C LEU A 3 30.55 64.88 10.49
N VAL A 4 30.22 63.67 10.95
CA VAL A 4 30.48 62.42 10.21
C VAL A 4 29.18 61.61 10.21
N HIS A 5 28.48 61.69 9.08
CA HIS A 5 27.52 60.69 8.63
C HIS A 5 28.27 59.39 8.34
N THR A 6 28.14 58.39 9.21
CA THR A 6 28.31 57.00 8.80
C THR A 6 26.94 56.48 8.41
N LEU A 7 26.57 56.69 7.14
CA LEU A 7 25.58 55.86 6.47
C LEU A 7 26.11 54.42 6.50
N LEU A 8 25.70 53.63 7.48
CA LEU A 8 25.63 52.19 7.28
C LEU A 8 24.43 51.98 6.36
N CYS A 9 24.72 51.94 5.06
CA CYS A 9 23.81 51.36 4.10
C CYS A 9 23.68 49.89 4.51
N MET A 10 22.68 49.58 5.34
CA MET A 10 22.10 48.24 5.41
C MET A 10 21.51 48.01 4.03
N ALA A 11 22.36 47.61 3.09
CA ALA A 11 21.90 46.90 1.92
C ALA A 11 21.19 45.68 2.49
N SER A 12 19.86 45.74 2.56
CA SER A 12 19.03 44.57 2.67
C SER A 12 19.50 43.68 1.51
N LEU A 13 20.32 42.67 1.82
CA LEU A 13 20.60 41.62 0.87
C LEU A 13 19.22 41.13 0.45
N ALA A 14 18.86 41.38 -0.81
CA ALA A 14 17.66 40.82 -1.38
C ALA A 14 17.69 39.32 -1.05
N PRO A 15 16.59 38.74 -0.54
CA PRO A 15 16.57 37.32 -0.25
C PRO A 15 17.05 36.59 -1.51
N LEU A 16 18.03 35.71 -1.34
CA LEU A 16 18.56 34.89 -2.42
C LEU A 16 17.36 34.15 -3.04
N ALA A 17 16.93 34.60 -4.23
CA ALA A 17 16.13 33.78 -5.11
C ALA A 17 16.89 32.46 -5.29
N ALA A 18 16.17 31.34 -5.33
CA ALA A 18 16.77 30.02 -5.44
C ALA A 18 17.85 30.04 -6.54
N PHE A 19 19.10 29.72 -6.17
CA PHE A 19 20.29 30.05 -6.96
C PHE A 19 20.33 29.37 -8.33
N ASN A 20 19.53 28.33 -8.51
CA ASN A 20 19.40 27.52 -9.72
C ASN A 20 17.96 27.47 -10.27
N VAL A 21 17.05 28.31 -9.78
CA VAL A 21 15.71 28.46 -10.38
C VAL A 21 15.73 29.71 -11.25
N ASP A 22 15.46 29.54 -12.55
CA ASP A 22 15.40 30.66 -13.50
C ASP A 22 14.14 31.51 -13.25
N VAL A 23 14.27 32.50 -12.38
CA VAL A 23 13.22 33.50 -12.11
C VAL A 23 13.14 34.58 -13.20
N ALA A 24 14.08 34.62 -14.15
CA ALA A 24 14.07 35.58 -15.24
C ALA A 24 13.15 35.14 -16.39
N ARG A 25 12.86 33.84 -16.52
CA ARG A 25 11.98 33.27 -17.56
C ARG A 25 10.86 32.40 -16.97
N PRO A 26 9.94 32.97 -16.17
CA PRO A 26 8.80 32.21 -15.66
C PRO A 26 7.78 31.95 -16.77
N TRP A 27 7.34 30.70 -16.90
CA TRP A 27 6.12 30.38 -17.65
C TRP A 27 4.91 30.63 -16.77
N LEU A 28 4.02 31.52 -17.21
CA LEU A 28 2.85 31.94 -16.47
C LEU A 28 1.59 31.46 -17.19
N THR A 29 0.63 30.94 -16.43
CA THR A 29 -0.70 30.70 -16.96
C THR A 29 -1.40 32.03 -17.27
N PRO A 30 -2.17 32.14 -18.37
CA PRO A 30 -2.84 33.38 -18.72
C PRO A 30 -3.78 33.85 -17.61
N LYS A 31 -3.80 35.16 -17.32
CA LYS A 31 -4.76 35.73 -16.36
C LYS A 31 -6.20 35.47 -16.83
N GLY A 32 -6.97 34.73 -16.04
CA GLY A 32 -8.34 34.32 -16.37
C GLY A 32 -8.44 33.08 -17.28
N GLY A 33 -7.31 32.45 -17.63
CA GLY A 33 -7.26 31.14 -18.26
C GLY A 33 -7.66 30.03 -17.29
N ALA A 34 -8.26 28.96 -17.83
CA ALA A 34 -8.49 27.72 -17.10
C ALA A 34 -7.30 26.77 -17.34
N PRO A 35 -6.92 25.91 -16.38
CA PRO A 35 -7.55 25.68 -15.08
C PRO A 35 -7.06 26.60 -13.95
N PHE A 36 -7.94 26.89 -12.98
CA PHE A 36 -7.52 27.48 -11.70
C PHE A 36 -6.74 26.42 -10.90
N VAL A 37 -5.53 26.74 -10.47
CA VAL A 37 -4.62 25.79 -9.80
C VAL A 37 -4.96 25.73 -8.31
N LEU A 38 -5.49 24.59 -7.84
CA LEU A 38 -5.61 24.28 -6.41
C LEU A 38 -4.33 23.59 -5.90
N SER A 39 -3.86 22.60 -6.65
CA SER A 39 -2.59 21.92 -6.43
C SER A 39 -1.99 21.53 -7.78
N SER A 40 -0.68 21.33 -7.79
CA SER A 40 0.06 20.88 -8.96
C SER A 40 1.11 19.87 -8.58
N LEU A 41 1.29 18.83 -9.39
CA LEU A 41 2.33 17.82 -9.20
C LEU A 41 2.91 17.40 -10.55
N LEU A 42 4.20 17.07 -10.56
CA LEU A 42 4.86 16.52 -11.73
C LEU A 42 4.56 15.03 -11.85
N HIS A 43 4.19 14.58 -13.04
CA HIS A 43 3.86 13.19 -13.34
C HIS A 43 4.58 12.73 -14.61
N GLN A 44 5.20 11.57 -14.57
CA GLN A 44 5.85 10.98 -15.74
C GLN A 44 5.19 9.64 -16.04
N ASP A 45 4.79 9.44 -17.28
CA ASP A 45 4.27 8.16 -17.74
C ASP A 45 5.46 7.27 -18.15
N PRO A 46 5.75 6.18 -17.42
CA PRO A 46 6.87 5.30 -17.73
C PRO A 46 6.72 4.57 -19.07
N GLY A 47 5.50 4.36 -19.56
CA GLY A 47 5.26 3.67 -20.84
C GLY A 47 5.61 4.52 -22.05
N THR A 48 5.42 5.84 -21.96
CA THR A 48 5.70 6.79 -23.06
C THR A 48 6.93 7.66 -22.80
N ASN A 49 7.45 7.67 -21.57
CA ASN A 49 8.48 8.57 -21.08
C ASN A 49 8.11 10.07 -21.20
N HIS A 50 6.81 10.37 -21.31
CA HIS A 50 6.30 11.75 -21.37
C HIS A 50 6.06 12.29 -19.96
N THR A 51 6.50 13.52 -19.72
CA THR A 51 6.30 14.24 -18.47
C THR A 51 5.20 15.27 -18.61
N TRP A 52 4.29 15.27 -17.65
CA TRP A 52 3.12 16.14 -17.55
C TRP A 52 3.13 16.85 -16.20
N LEU A 53 2.61 18.08 -16.15
CA LEU A 53 2.21 18.71 -14.92
C LEU A 53 0.73 18.43 -14.69
N LEU A 54 0.39 17.65 -13.66
CA LEU A 54 -1.01 17.46 -13.28
C LEU A 54 -1.45 18.64 -12.41
N VAL A 55 -2.59 19.21 -12.76
CA VAL A 55 -3.17 20.40 -12.12
C VAL A 55 -4.59 20.09 -11.70
N THR A 56 -4.87 20.28 -10.40
CA THR A 56 -6.24 20.18 -9.89
C THR A 56 -6.94 21.53 -9.98
N SER A 57 -8.24 21.49 -10.25
CA SER A 57 -9.06 22.69 -10.35
C SER A 57 -10.39 22.54 -9.62
N PRO A 58 -10.94 23.64 -9.06
CA PRO A 58 -12.27 23.61 -8.50
C PRO A 58 -13.26 23.47 -9.65
N ARG A 59 -14.37 22.79 -9.39
CA ARG A 59 -15.44 22.67 -10.38
C ARG A 59 -16.09 24.03 -10.60
N THR A 60 -15.99 24.54 -11.81
CA THR A 60 -16.68 25.75 -12.28
C THR A 60 -17.39 25.46 -13.59
N GLU A 61 -18.22 26.38 -14.08
CA GLU A 61 -18.82 26.26 -15.42
C GLU A 61 -17.77 26.12 -16.54
N ARG A 62 -16.55 26.65 -16.32
CA ARG A 62 -15.43 26.59 -17.28
C ARG A 62 -14.53 25.36 -17.08
N THR A 63 -14.54 24.77 -15.89
CA THR A 63 -13.72 23.59 -15.52
C THR A 63 -14.63 22.49 -14.99
N PRO A 64 -15.25 21.69 -15.89
CA PRO A 64 -16.18 20.63 -15.49
C PRO A 64 -15.47 19.44 -14.84
N VAL A 65 -14.18 19.26 -15.16
CA VAL A 65 -13.33 18.16 -14.68
C VAL A 65 -12.32 18.73 -13.69
N PRO A 66 -12.09 18.09 -12.52
CA PRO A 66 -11.23 18.61 -11.47
C PRO A 66 -9.74 18.32 -11.66
N LEU A 67 -9.33 17.61 -12.73
CA LEU A 67 -7.95 17.24 -13.01
C LEU A 67 -7.59 17.51 -14.47
N HIS A 68 -6.44 18.15 -14.67
CA HIS A 68 -5.90 18.50 -15.98
C HIS A 68 -4.45 18.02 -16.08
N ARG A 69 -4.03 17.60 -17.27
CA ARG A 69 -2.63 17.38 -17.64
C ARG A 69 -2.14 18.58 -18.44
N CYS A 70 -1.04 19.16 -18.02
CA CYS A 70 -0.44 20.33 -18.65
C CYS A 70 0.94 19.98 -19.18
N SER A 71 1.29 20.55 -20.32
CA SER A 71 2.60 20.40 -20.96
C SER A 71 3.09 21.74 -21.48
N LEU A 72 4.39 21.91 -21.57
CA LEU A 72 5.00 23.10 -22.15
C LEU A 72 5.09 22.95 -23.67
N VAL A 73 4.43 23.83 -24.40
CA VAL A 73 4.44 23.85 -25.88
C VAL A 73 4.74 25.28 -26.32
N GLN A 74 5.84 25.48 -27.06
CA GLN A 74 6.22 26.80 -27.62
C GLN A 74 6.22 27.94 -26.56
N ASP A 75 6.80 27.69 -25.38
CA ASP A 75 6.83 28.61 -24.23
C ASP A 75 5.46 28.97 -23.62
N GLU A 76 4.41 28.22 -23.93
CA GLU A 76 3.11 28.33 -23.27
C GLU A 76 2.72 27.03 -22.57
N ILE A 77 2.06 27.15 -21.41
CA ILE A 77 1.52 26.01 -20.68
C ILE A 77 0.16 25.66 -21.27
N LEU A 78 0.09 24.53 -21.97
CA LEU A 78 -1.15 24.00 -22.54
C LEU A 78 -1.71 22.90 -21.65
N CYS A 79 -2.95 23.05 -21.19
CA CYS A 79 -3.62 22.11 -20.29
C CYS A 79 -4.83 21.44 -20.97
N HIS A 80 -4.92 20.12 -20.84
CA HIS A 80 -6.05 19.31 -21.28
C HIS A 80 -6.68 18.57 -20.09
N SER A 81 -8.00 18.44 -20.07
CA SER A 81 -8.69 17.66 -19.03
C SER A 81 -8.27 16.19 -19.09
N VAL A 82 -8.12 15.57 -17.92
CA VAL A 82 -7.93 14.11 -17.83
C VAL A 82 -9.29 13.44 -17.94
N GLU A 83 -9.44 12.58 -18.93
CA GLU A 83 -10.69 11.85 -19.15
C GLU A 83 -10.84 10.73 -18.11
N HIS A 84 -12.08 10.34 -17.79
CA HIS A 84 -12.42 9.23 -16.89
C HIS A 84 -12.08 9.39 -15.40
N VAL A 85 -11.81 10.62 -14.93
CA VAL A 85 -11.73 10.90 -13.49
C VAL A 85 -13.10 10.61 -12.84
N PRO A 86 -13.17 9.84 -11.73
CA PRO A 86 -14.43 9.55 -11.07
C PRO A 86 -14.97 10.82 -10.39
N ILE A 87 -16.02 11.41 -10.96
CA ILE A 87 -16.58 12.68 -10.47
C ILE A 87 -17.85 12.40 -9.65
N PRO A 88 -17.84 12.61 -8.33
CA PRO A 88 -19.05 12.49 -7.53
C PRO A 88 -20.08 13.57 -7.87
N LYS A 89 -21.36 13.23 -7.74
CA LYS A 89 -22.47 14.18 -7.84
C LYS A 89 -22.45 15.14 -6.64
N GLY A 90 -22.79 16.40 -6.88
CA GLY A 90 -22.87 17.43 -5.84
C GLY A 90 -21.84 18.54 -5.98
N ARG A 91 -21.80 19.43 -4.98
CA ARG A 91 -20.89 20.57 -4.92
C ARG A 91 -19.56 20.14 -4.32
N HIS A 92 -18.51 20.21 -5.14
CA HIS A 92 -17.15 19.90 -4.72
C HIS A 92 -16.65 20.95 -3.73
N ARG A 93 -16.00 20.49 -2.65
CA ARG A 93 -15.45 21.34 -1.59
C ARG A 93 -13.93 21.27 -1.50
N GLY A 94 -13.34 20.17 -1.94
CA GLY A 94 -11.90 19.97 -2.01
C GLY A 94 -11.55 18.91 -3.04
N VAL A 95 -10.38 19.05 -3.65
CA VAL A 95 -9.78 18.06 -4.54
C VAL A 95 -8.34 17.87 -4.07
N THR A 96 -8.00 16.63 -3.71
CA THR A 96 -6.67 16.25 -3.28
C THR A 96 -6.11 15.25 -4.28
N VAL A 97 -4.84 15.39 -4.64
CA VAL A 97 -4.15 14.44 -5.51
C VAL A 97 -2.80 14.08 -4.92
N ALA A 98 -2.47 12.79 -4.96
CA ALA A 98 -1.18 12.25 -4.57
C ALA A 98 -0.67 11.33 -5.68
N ARG A 99 0.66 11.23 -5.83
CA ARG A 99 1.32 10.39 -6.83
C ARG A 99 2.17 9.32 -6.14
N SER A 100 2.17 8.12 -6.69
CA SER A 100 3.14 7.06 -6.39
C SER A 100 3.78 6.54 -7.67
N HIS A 101 4.65 5.53 -7.57
CA HIS A 101 5.18 4.82 -8.74
C HIS A 101 4.12 3.97 -9.45
N HIS A 102 3.07 3.55 -8.72
CA HIS A 102 1.96 2.75 -9.24
C HIS A 102 0.88 3.56 -9.95
N GLY A 103 0.85 4.88 -9.76
CA GLY A 103 -0.13 5.74 -10.40
C GLY A 103 -0.44 7.03 -9.64
N VAL A 104 -1.66 7.53 -9.85
CA VAL A 104 -2.14 8.81 -9.33
C VAL A 104 -3.45 8.60 -8.59
N LEU A 105 -3.48 8.95 -7.31
CA LEU A 105 -4.67 8.94 -6.49
C LEU A 105 -5.32 10.32 -6.50
N ILE A 106 -6.60 10.40 -6.85
CA ILE A 106 -7.40 11.61 -6.78
C ILE A 106 -8.60 11.42 -5.86
N CYS A 107 -8.79 12.32 -4.90
CA CYS A 107 -9.91 12.32 -3.98
C CYS A 107 -10.70 13.62 -4.11
N ILE A 108 -12.02 13.51 -4.31
CA ILE A 108 -12.93 14.64 -4.46
C ILE A 108 -13.90 14.64 -3.30
N GLN A 109 -13.83 15.68 -2.47
CA GLN A 109 -14.71 15.88 -1.34
C GLN A 109 -15.98 16.63 -1.78
N VAL A 110 -17.13 16.13 -1.35
CA VAL A 110 -18.45 16.71 -1.61
C VAL A 110 -19.23 16.89 -0.32
N LEU A 111 -20.01 17.95 -0.28
CA LEU A 111 -21.06 18.10 0.73
C LEU A 111 -22.28 17.33 0.24
N ALA A 112 -22.65 16.27 0.96
CA ALA A 112 -23.79 15.43 0.65
C ALA A 112 -24.81 15.46 1.80
N ARG A 113 -26.04 15.05 1.49
CA ARG A 113 -27.10 14.92 2.49
C ARG A 113 -27.86 13.64 2.18
N ARG A 114 -27.88 12.71 3.14
CA ARG A 114 -28.65 11.46 3.00
C ARG A 114 -30.14 11.78 2.88
N PRO A 115 -30.91 11.01 2.09
CA PRO A 115 -32.37 11.12 2.06
C PRO A 115 -32.91 11.05 3.50
N TYR A 116 -33.82 11.95 3.86
CA TYR A 116 -34.43 12.05 5.19
C TYR A 116 -33.53 12.50 6.36
N SER A 117 -32.23 12.75 6.15
CA SER A 117 -31.38 13.37 7.17
C SER A 117 -31.60 14.89 7.25
N LEU A 118 -31.51 15.47 8.45
CA LEU A 118 -31.51 16.92 8.67
C LEU A 118 -30.10 17.53 8.60
N SER A 119 -29.07 16.72 8.82
CA SER A 119 -27.66 17.11 8.75
C SER A 119 -27.10 16.92 7.35
N SER A 120 -26.07 17.70 7.01
CA SER A 120 -25.25 17.46 5.83
C SER A 120 -23.92 16.86 6.27
N GLU A 121 -23.40 15.94 5.47
CA GLU A 121 -22.17 15.20 5.72
C GLU A 121 -21.11 15.62 4.70
N PHE A 122 -19.86 15.72 5.16
CA PHE A 122 -18.71 15.81 4.27
C PHE A 122 -18.25 14.39 3.94
N THR A 123 -18.35 14.03 2.67
CA THR A 123 -17.95 12.74 2.14
C THR A 123 -17.17 12.95 0.84
N GLY A 124 -16.88 11.89 0.09
CA GLY A 124 -16.17 12.01 -1.16
C GLY A 124 -16.06 10.70 -1.92
N THR A 125 -15.34 10.77 -3.02
CA THR A 125 -14.93 9.61 -3.80
C THR A 125 -13.44 9.75 -4.08
N CYS A 126 -12.70 8.66 -3.90
CA CYS A 126 -11.31 8.56 -4.35
C CYS A 126 -11.21 7.62 -5.55
N GLY A 127 -10.37 7.97 -6.52
CA GLY A 127 -10.03 7.15 -7.68
C GLY A 127 -8.54 6.93 -7.76
N LEU A 128 -8.12 5.69 -7.96
CA LEU A 128 -6.75 5.34 -8.31
C LEU A 128 -6.67 5.23 -9.84
N LEU A 129 -5.85 6.10 -10.43
CA LEU A 129 -5.51 6.09 -11.84
C LEU A 129 -4.15 5.43 -12.03
N GLY A 130 -3.96 4.68 -13.11
CA GLY A 130 -2.65 4.13 -13.48
C GLY A 130 -1.67 5.22 -13.93
N PRO A 131 -0.43 4.84 -14.26
CA PRO A 131 0.58 5.78 -14.76
C PRO A 131 0.18 6.46 -16.08
N ASP A 132 -0.65 5.79 -16.88
CA ASP A 132 -1.26 6.30 -18.12
C ASP A 132 -2.54 7.13 -17.88
N LEU A 133 -2.87 7.39 -16.61
CA LEU A 133 -4.07 8.08 -16.14
C LEU A 133 -5.40 7.34 -16.40
N ARG A 134 -5.36 6.03 -16.72
CA ARG A 134 -6.58 5.23 -16.83
C ARG A 134 -7.10 4.80 -15.46
N PRO A 135 -8.42 4.75 -15.23
CA PRO A 135 -8.96 4.28 -13.95
C PRO A 135 -8.59 2.82 -13.65
N GLN A 136 -8.10 2.56 -12.45
CA GLN A 136 -7.78 1.22 -11.96
C GLN A 136 -8.71 0.78 -10.82
N ALA A 137 -9.00 1.69 -9.88
CA ALA A 137 -9.88 1.42 -8.75
C ALA A 137 -10.61 2.69 -8.31
N GLN A 138 -11.74 2.53 -7.61
CA GLN A 138 -12.52 3.63 -7.06
C GLN A 138 -13.06 3.23 -5.70
N ALA A 139 -12.94 4.14 -4.74
CA ALA A 139 -13.49 4.03 -3.40
C ALA A 139 -14.54 5.11 -3.20
N ASN A 140 -15.71 4.72 -2.68
CA ASN A 140 -16.82 5.63 -2.49
C ASN A 140 -17.21 5.71 -1.01
N PHE A 141 -17.17 6.90 -0.43
CA PHE A 141 -17.29 7.09 1.02
C PHE A 141 -18.68 7.55 1.47
N PHE A 142 -19.71 7.45 0.61
CA PHE A 142 -21.08 7.80 0.99
C PHE A 142 -21.68 6.80 2.00
N ASP A 143 -21.10 5.60 2.08
CA ASP A 143 -21.55 4.56 2.99
C ASP A 143 -20.36 3.90 3.69
N LEU A 144 -19.95 4.51 4.80
CA LEU A 144 -18.73 4.12 5.52
C LEU A 144 -18.88 2.78 6.24
N GLU A 145 -20.10 2.42 6.64
CA GLU A 145 -20.41 1.17 7.38
C GLU A 145 -20.03 -0.06 6.55
N ASN A 146 -20.34 -0.06 5.25
CA ASN A 146 -19.97 -1.13 4.32
C ASN A 146 -18.49 -1.12 3.90
N LEU A 147 -17.74 -0.08 4.28
CA LEU A 147 -16.34 0.09 3.90
C LEU A 147 -15.40 -0.32 5.04
N LEU A 148 -15.83 -0.21 6.29
CA LEU A 148 -15.03 -0.51 7.46
C LEU A 148 -15.08 -2.01 7.76
N ASP A 149 -13.93 -2.56 8.16
CA ASP A 149 -13.85 -3.95 8.56
C ASP A 149 -14.68 -4.18 9.85
N PRO A 150 -15.68 -5.10 9.86
CA PRO A 150 -16.52 -5.35 11.02
C PRO A 150 -15.73 -5.88 12.24
N ASP A 151 -14.57 -6.52 12.03
CA ASP A 151 -13.70 -7.01 13.12
C ASP A 151 -12.69 -5.97 13.64
N ALA A 152 -12.58 -4.82 12.97
CA ALA A 152 -11.78 -3.72 13.47
C ALA A 152 -12.49 -3.09 14.67
N ARG A 153 -12.09 -3.48 15.89
CA ARG A 153 -12.48 -2.78 17.13
C ARG A 153 -12.12 -1.30 17.01
N VAL A 154 -13.11 -0.49 16.67
CA VAL A 154 -13.08 0.94 16.92
C VAL A 154 -13.19 1.07 18.44
N ASP A 155 -12.13 1.51 19.09
CA ASP A 155 -12.16 1.87 20.50
C ASP A 155 -13.03 3.14 20.65
N THR A 156 -14.34 2.95 20.57
CA THR A 156 -15.31 3.92 21.02
C THR A 156 -15.25 3.89 22.53
N GLY A 157 -14.56 4.86 23.13
CA GLY A 157 -14.62 5.11 24.56
C GLY A 157 -16.06 5.41 24.97
N ASP A 158 -16.82 4.37 25.29
CA ASP A 158 -18.24 4.46 25.64
C ASP A 158 -18.41 4.89 27.10
N CYS A 159 -18.86 6.14 27.25
CA CYS A 159 -19.50 6.61 28.46
C CYS A 159 -21.02 6.40 28.34
N TYR A 160 -21.57 5.71 29.36
CA TYR A 160 -22.98 5.60 29.78
C TYR A 160 -23.69 4.24 29.57
N SER A 161 -23.77 3.53 30.69
CA SER A 161 -24.70 2.43 30.99
C SER A 161 -26.15 2.90 31.17
N ASN A 162 -27.15 2.17 30.62
CA ASN A 162 -28.09 1.30 31.37
C ASN A 162 -29.40 0.94 30.63
N LYS A 163 -29.68 -0.37 30.62
CA LYS A 163 -30.92 -1.13 30.95
C LYS A 163 -32.24 -1.04 30.14
N GLU A 164 -32.54 -2.20 29.52
CA GLU A 164 -33.71 -3.12 29.66
C GLU A 164 -35.16 -2.74 29.27
N GLY A 165 -35.75 -3.67 28.48
CA GLY A 165 -37.16 -4.16 28.54
C GLY A 165 -38.05 -3.79 27.34
N SER A 166 -39.00 -4.58 26.81
CA SER A 166 -39.43 -5.99 26.91
C SER A 166 -40.63 -6.20 25.94
N ARG A 167 -40.67 -7.36 25.26
CA ARG A 167 -41.78 -8.23 24.74
C ARG A 167 -43.03 -7.70 23.99
N GLY A 168 -43.43 -8.50 22.98
CA GLY A 168 -44.80 -8.79 22.52
C GLY A 168 -44.88 -9.16 21.02
N GLU A 169 -44.66 -10.43 20.63
CA GLU A 169 -45.69 -11.43 20.23
C GLU A 169 -46.67 -11.01 19.10
N ASP A 170 -46.55 -11.62 17.91
CA ASP A 170 -47.65 -12.38 17.30
C ASP A 170 -47.19 -13.24 16.11
N VAL A 171 -47.56 -14.53 16.15
CA VAL A 171 -47.25 -15.58 15.18
C VAL A 171 -48.51 -15.89 14.37
N ASN A 172 -48.43 -15.92 13.04
CA ASN A 172 -49.03 -16.97 12.18
C ASN A 172 -49.02 -16.62 10.68
N THR A 173 -47.94 -16.96 9.97
CA THR A 173 -48.02 -17.37 8.54
C THR A 173 -46.88 -18.31 8.15
N ALA A 174 -46.51 -19.24 9.04
CA ALA A 174 -45.33 -20.09 8.88
C ALA A 174 -45.70 -21.52 8.45
N ARG A 175 -45.92 -21.76 7.15
CA ARG A 175 -45.71 -23.12 6.60
C ARG A 175 -45.53 -23.26 5.08
N ARG A 176 -45.44 -22.18 4.32
CA ARG A 176 -45.17 -22.26 2.87
C ARG A 176 -43.99 -21.39 2.40
N ARG A 177 -43.35 -20.64 3.32
CA ARG A 177 -42.14 -19.84 3.06
C ARG A 177 -40.83 -20.50 3.51
N ARG A 178 -40.85 -21.41 4.49
CA ARG A 178 -39.67 -22.13 5.03
C ARG A 178 -38.86 -23.02 4.06
N ALA A 179 -39.25 -23.14 2.80
CA ALA A 179 -38.47 -23.87 1.80
C ALA A 179 -37.80 -22.93 0.78
N LEU A 180 -38.31 -21.69 0.65
CA LEU A 180 -37.70 -20.62 -0.15
C LEU A 180 -36.86 -19.72 0.74
N GLU A 181 -37.33 -19.39 1.95
CA GLU A 181 -36.55 -18.69 2.98
C GLU A 181 -35.31 -19.49 3.40
N LYS A 182 -35.30 -20.81 3.26
CA LYS A 182 -34.12 -21.63 3.61
C LYS A 182 -33.10 -21.71 2.48
N GLU A 183 -33.54 -21.54 1.24
CA GLU A 183 -32.64 -21.43 0.08
C GLU A 183 -32.12 -19.99 -0.04
N GLU A 184 -32.96 -18.99 0.22
CA GLU A 184 -32.56 -17.57 0.34
C GLU A 184 -31.71 -17.32 1.60
N GLU A 185 -32.02 -17.90 2.76
CA GLU A 185 -31.14 -17.83 3.96
C GLU A 185 -29.83 -18.59 3.74
N GLU A 186 -29.82 -19.73 3.04
CA GLU A 186 -28.55 -20.42 2.71
C GLU A 186 -27.74 -19.67 1.65
N GLU A 187 -28.38 -19.03 0.65
CA GLU A 187 -27.72 -18.14 -0.33
C GLU A 187 -27.25 -16.82 0.31
N ASP A 188 -28.04 -16.22 1.20
CA ASP A 188 -27.69 -15.00 1.96
C ASP A 188 -26.62 -15.32 3.02
N GLU A 189 -26.62 -16.49 3.67
CA GLU A 189 -25.55 -16.96 4.58
C GLU A 189 -24.26 -17.26 3.79
N GLU A 190 -24.34 -17.89 2.61
CA GLU A 190 -23.18 -18.09 1.72
C GLU A 190 -22.64 -16.76 1.16
N GLU A 191 -23.52 -15.79 0.85
CA GLU A 191 -23.14 -14.43 0.42
C GLU A 191 -22.56 -13.60 1.59
N GLU A 192 -23.09 -13.69 2.81
CA GLU A 192 -22.55 -13.03 4.00
C GLU A 192 -21.21 -13.65 4.45
N GLU A 193 -21.05 -14.98 4.42
CA GLU A 193 -19.76 -15.66 4.63
C GLU A 193 -18.73 -15.26 3.54
N ASP A 194 -19.18 -15.13 2.29
CA ASP A 194 -18.34 -14.61 1.20
C ASP A 194 -17.95 -13.15 1.41
N GLU A 195 -18.82 -12.33 1.99
CA GLU A 195 -18.55 -10.95 2.36
C GLU A 195 -17.53 -10.85 3.49
N GLU A 196 -17.60 -11.70 4.53
CA GLU A 196 -16.69 -11.72 5.69
C GLU A 196 -15.23 -12.11 5.39
N GLU A 197 -14.91 -12.85 4.31
CA GLU A 197 -13.51 -13.22 4.00
C GLU A 197 -12.58 -11.99 3.86
N GLU A 198 -11.79 -11.70 4.91
CA GLU A 198 -10.69 -10.71 4.89
C GLU A 198 -9.72 -11.00 3.73
N ALA A 199 -9.24 -9.95 3.07
CA ALA A 199 -8.42 -10.05 1.88
C ALA A 199 -6.93 -9.92 2.19
N GLY A 200 -6.34 -11.00 2.69
CA GLY A 200 -4.91 -11.06 2.96
C GLY A 200 -4.06 -11.52 1.78
N THR A 201 -2.79 -11.83 2.07
CA THR A 201 -1.81 -12.34 1.12
C THR A 201 -1.42 -13.77 1.50
N GLU A 202 -1.44 -14.68 0.54
CA GLU A 202 -1.09 -16.09 0.72
C GLU A 202 0.18 -16.38 -0.08
N ILE A 203 1.26 -16.70 0.63
CA ILE A 203 2.58 -16.88 0.05
C ILE A 203 2.96 -18.36 0.14
N ALA A 204 2.94 -19.04 -1.00
CA ALA A 204 3.42 -20.40 -1.13
C ALA A 204 4.89 -20.41 -1.58
N ILE A 205 5.76 -20.88 -0.71
CA ILE A 205 7.19 -21.01 -1.00
C ILE A 205 7.44 -22.42 -1.53
N ILE A 206 8.04 -22.51 -2.72
CA ILE A 206 8.39 -23.75 -3.39
C ILE A 206 9.91 -23.89 -3.33
N LEU A 207 10.37 -24.78 -2.46
CA LEU A 207 11.78 -25.02 -2.19
C LEU A 207 12.27 -26.23 -2.99
N ASP A 208 13.26 -26.02 -3.84
CA ASP A 208 14.01 -27.10 -4.45
C ASP A 208 14.82 -27.85 -3.38
N GLY A 209 14.54 -29.14 -3.27
CA GLY A 209 15.26 -30.10 -2.44
C GLY A 209 15.89 -31.20 -3.28
N SER A 210 16.13 -30.99 -4.57
CA SER A 210 16.75 -31.96 -5.48
C SER A 210 18.18 -32.34 -5.07
N GLY A 211 18.73 -33.37 -5.73
CA GLY A 211 20.04 -33.92 -5.42
C GLY A 211 21.23 -33.07 -5.86
N SER A 212 21.03 -31.98 -6.61
CA SER A 212 22.08 -31.02 -7.01
C SER A 212 22.52 -30.12 -5.86
N ILE A 213 21.64 -29.90 -4.87
CA ILE A 213 21.91 -29.00 -3.75
C ILE A 213 22.67 -29.76 -2.65
N ASP A 214 23.84 -29.26 -2.29
CA ASP A 214 24.61 -29.82 -1.17
C ASP A 214 23.91 -29.54 0.18
N PRO A 215 24.02 -30.43 1.19
CA PRO A 215 23.34 -30.25 2.48
C PRO A 215 23.59 -28.90 3.19
N PRO A 216 24.81 -28.31 3.16
CA PRO A 216 25.03 -26.97 3.71
C PRO A 216 24.32 -25.86 2.93
N ASP A 217 24.15 -26.00 1.61
CA ASP A 217 23.41 -25.06 0.77
C ASP A 217 21.90 -25.18 0.99
N PHE A 218 21.41 -26.42 1.16
CA PHE A 218 20.02 -26.64 1.55
C PHE A 218 19.71 -26.03 2.92
N GLN A 219 20.63 -26.12 3.89
CA GLN A 219 20.48 -25.42 5.18
C GLN A 219 20.43 -23.90 4.99
N ARG A 220 21.29 -23.32 4.15
CA ARG A 220 21.24 -21.88 3.83
C ARG A 220 19.91 -21.48 3.19
N ALA A 221 19.34 -22.31 2.32
CA ALA A 221 18.00 -22.09 1.76
C ALA A 221 16.92 -22.03 2.84
N LYS A 222 16.94 -22.98 3.80
CA LYS A 222 16.04 -22.97 4.96
C LYS A 222 16.22 -21.73 5.83
N ASP A 223 17.46 -21.31 6.07
CA ASP A 223 17.77 -20.11 6.85
C ASP A 223 17.23 -18.84 6.15
N PHE A 224 17.45 -18.73 4.84
CA PHE A 224 16.89 -17.65 4.02
C PHE A 224 15.35 -17.60 4.11
N ILE A 225 14.68 -18.76 3.95
CA ILE A 225 13.22 -18.85 4.06
C ILE A 225 12.73 -18.47 5.46
N SER A 226 13.40 -18.97 6.50
CA SER A 226 13.07 -18.66 7.90
C SER A 226 13.23 -17.16 8.20
N ASN A 227 14.31 -16.54 7.71
CA ASN A 227 14.54 -15.11 7.84
C ASN A 227 13.53 -14.28 7.06
N MET A 228 13.16 -14.72 5.85
CA MET A 228 12.10 -14.11 5.05
C MET A 228 10.78 -14.14 5.82
N MET A 229 10.31 -15.33 6.22
CA MET A 229 9.06 -15.50 6.96
C MET A 229 9.02 -14.64 8.21
N ARG A 230 10.09 -14.64 9.03
CA ARG A 230 10.18 -13.81 10.24
C ARG A 230 10.00 -12.32 9.92
N ASN A 231 10.70 -11.82 8.91
CA ASN A 231 10.58 -10.42 8.48
C ASN A 231 9.17 -10.07 7.98
N PHE A 232 8.50 -11.01 7.32
CA PHE A 232 7.12 -10.78 6.85
C PHE A 232 6.12 -10.80 8.01
N TYR A 233 6.23 -11.72 8.97
CA TYR A 233 5.32 -11.74 10.13
C TYR A 233 5.39 -10.45 10.97
N GLU A 234 6.56 -9.80 11.03
CA GLU A 234 6.74 -8.52 11.71
C GLU A 234 6.07 -7.34 10.99
N LYS A 235 5.94 -7.40 9.66
CA LYS A 235 5.63 -6.22 8.82
C LYS A 235 4.37 -6.33 7.96
N CYS A 236 3.96 -7.54 7.60
CA CYS A 236 2.74 -7.82 6.85
C CYS A 236 1.59 -8.09 7.82
N PHE A 237 0.46 -7.40 7.63
CA PHE A 237 -0.66 -7.46 8.57
C PHE A 237 -1.56 -8.68 8.34
N GLU A 238 -1.67 -9.18 7.11
CA GLU A 238 -2.54 -10.31 6.73
C GLU A 238 -1.82 -11.34 5.83
N CYS A 239 -0.57 -11.71 6.14
CA CYS A 239 0.18 -12.72 5.37
C CYS A 239 0.11 -14.12 5.98
N ASN A 240 -0.29 -15.10 5.18
CA ASN A 240 -0.20 -16.53 5.50
C ASN A 240 0.83 -17.22 4.62
N PHE A 241 1.63 -18.11 5.20
CA PHE A 241 2.67 -18.85 4.50
C PHE A 241 2.32 -20.32 4.36
N ALA A 242 2.73 -20.91 3.24
CA ALA A 242 2.81 -22.34 3.06
C ALA A 242 4.19 -22.67 2.47
N LEU A 243 4.68 -23.88 2.74
CA LEU A 243 5.95 -24.34 2.19
C LEU A 243 5.80 -25.73 1.60
N VAL A 244 6.21 -25.85 0.35
CA VAL A 244 6.28 -27.10 -0.39
C VAL A 244 7.73 -27.32 -0.79
N GLN A 245 8.28 -28.48 -0.44
CA GLN A 245 9.55 -28.95 -0.94
C GLN A 245 9.33 -29.90 -2.12
N TYR A 246 10.23 -29.89 -3.11
CA TYR A 246 10.18 -30.84 -4.22
C TYR A 246 11.54 -31.48 -4.53
N GLY A 247 11.49 -32.67 -5.12
CA GLY A 247 12.63 -33.46 -5.53
C GLY A 247 12.16 -34.73 -6.24
N GLY A 248 12.64 -35.89 -5.79
CA GLY A 248 12.07 -37.19 -6.15
C GLY A 248 10.57 -37.32 -5.83
N VAL A 249 10.14 -36.69 -4.72
CA VAL A 249 8.74 -36.53 -4.32
C VAL A 249 8.42 -35.05 -4.07
N ILE A 250 7.14 -34.69 -4.10
CA ILE A 250 6.66 -33.35 -3.73
C ILE A 250 6.00 -33.48 -2.35
N GLN A 251 6.44 -32.66 -1.40
CA GLN A 251 6.01 -32.73 -0.01
C GLN A 251 5.57 -31.36 0.47
N THR A 252 4.32 -31.27 0.95
CA THR A 252 3.87 -30.11 1.72
C THR A 252 4.46 -30.22 3.12
N GLU A 253 5.36 -29.30 3.48
CA GLU A 253 5.98 -29.25 4.81
C GLU A 253 5.04 -28.60 5.82
N PHE A 254 4.29 -27.59 5.38
CA PHE A 254 3.14 -27.02 6.11
C PHE A 254 2.22 -26.24 5.15
N ASP A 255 0.93 -26.17 5.50
CA ASP A 255 -0.09 -25.44 4.72
C ASP A 255 -0.43 -24.06 5.31
N LEU A 256 -1.37 -23.33 4.69
CA LEU A 256 -1.69 -21.95 5.09
C LEU A 256 -2.30 -21.88 6.50
N ARG A 257 -2.93 -22.95 7.01
CA ARG A 257 -3.52 -22.97 8.36
C ARG A 257 -2.45 -23.03 9.43
N ASP A 258 -1.34 -23.72 9.13
CA ASP A 258 -0.19 -23.82 10.03
C ASP A 258 0.49 -22.46 10.25
N SER A 259 0.27 -21.49 9.35
CA SER A 259 0.84 -20.15 9.43
C SER A 259 0.33 -19.30 10.60
N GLN A 260 -0.74 -19.72 11.29
CA GLN A 260 -1.26 -19.01 12.45
C GLN A 260 -0.29 -19.07 13.65
N ASP A 261 0.53 -20.12 13.75
CA ASP A 261 1.60 -20.22 14.74
C ASP A 261 2.96 -19.91 14.10
N VAL A 262 3.39 -18.66 14.25
CA VAL A 262 4.65 -18.15 13.70
C VAL A 262 5.85 -18.94 14.20
N MET A 263 5.89 -19.31 15.49
CA MET A 263 7.05 -19.99 16.06
C MET A 263 7.10 -21.45 15.61
N ALA A 264 5.94 -22.12 15.56
CA ALA A 264 5.86 -23.49 15.07
C ALA A 264 6.19 -23.59 13.58
N SER A 265 5.69 -22.68 12.74
CA SER A 265 5.99 -22.66 11.30
C SER A 265 7.47 -22.40 11.02
N LEU A 266 8.11 -21.45 11.72
CA LEU A 266 9.56 -21.23 11.61
C LEU A 266 10.37 -22.45 12.07
N ALA A 267 9.92 -23.16 13.11
CA ALA A 267 10.56 -24.40 13.57
C ALA A 267 10.37 -25.54 12.55
N LYS A 268 9.20 -25.64 11.91
CA LYS A 268 8.95 -26.59 10.82
C LYS A 268 9.95 -26.35 9.68
N VAL A 269 10.14 -25.11 9.24
CA VAL A 269 11.14 -24.75 8.21
C VAL A 269 12.52 -25.30 8.57
N GLN A 270 12.98 -25.05 9.79
CA GLN A 270 14.33 -25.46 10.21
C GLN A 270 14.52 -26.98 10.28
N ASN A 271 13.45 -27.73 10.56
CA ASN A 271 13.48 -29.19 10.68
C ASN A 271 13.26 -29.95 9.36
N ILE A 272 13.12 -29.25 8.24
CA ILE A 272 12.95 -29.89 6.93
C ILE A 272 14.19 -30.72 6.59
N THR A 273 13.91 -31.94 6.14
CA THR A 273 14.90 -32.88 5.61
C THR A 273 14.85 -32.84 4.09
N GLN A 274 16.01 -32.72 3.46
CA GLN A 274 16.13 -32.65 2.01
C GLN A 274 15.63 -33.95 1.35
N VAL A 275 14.79 -33.84 0.33
CA VAL A 275 14.22 -34.99 -0.39
C VAL A 275 15.22 -35.66 -1.35
N GLY A 276 16.04 -34.86 -2.02
CA GLY A 276 17.02 -35.27 -3.04
C GLY A 276 16.39 -35.68 -4.38
N SER A 277 17.22 -36.30 -5.23
CA SER A 277 16.85 -36.84 -6.55
C SER A 277 16.64 -35.78 -7.64
N VAL A 278 15.51 -35.78 -8.33
CA VAL A 278 15.25 -35.01 -9.56
C VAL A 278 14.64 -33.61 -9.31
N THR A 279 14.45 -32.79 -10.34
CA THR A 279 14.01 -31.38 -10.23
C THR A 279 12.65 -31.18 -10.90
N LYS A 280 11.57 -31.49 -10.16
CA LYS A 280 10.18 -31.46 -10.62
C LYS A 280 9.46 -30.12 -10.39
N THR A 281 10.00 -29.02 -10.92
CA THR A 281 9.50 -27.67 -10.67
C THR A 281 8.07 -27.42 -11.17
N ALA A 282 7.72 -27.86 -12.38
CA ALA A 282 6.39 -27.67 -12.94
C ALA A 282 5.33 -28.46 -12.16
N SER A 283 5.66 -29.71 -11.80
CA SER A 283 4.80 -30.52 -10.93
C SER A 283 4.63 -29.91 -9.54
N ALA A 284 5.68 -29.30 -8.96
CA ALA A 284 5.59 -28.63 -7.67
C ALA A 284 4.67 -27.40 -7.71
N MET A 285 4.76 -26.60 -8.77
CA MET A 285 3.84 -25.46 -8.98
C MET A 285 2.38 -25.93 -9.13
N GLN A 286 2.15 -27.01 -9.89
CA GLN A 286 0.82 -27.60 -10.01
C GLN A 286 0.31 -28.12 -8.65
N HIS A 287 1.17 -28.72 -7.83
CA HIS A 287 0.82 -29.19 -6.49
C HIS A 287 0.36 -28.04 -5.58
N VAL A 288 1.00 -26.87 -5.66
CA VAL A 288 0.55 -25.67 -4.91
C VAL A 288 -0.85 -25.23 -5.35
N LEU A 289 -1.12 -25.21 -6.66
CA LEU A 289 -2.46 -24.86 -7.17
C LEU A 289 -3.54 -25.86 -6.72
N ASP A 290 -3.19 -27.14 -6.60
CA ASP A 290 -4.16 -28.20 -6.32
C ASP A 290 -4.33 -28.51 -4.83
N ASN A 291 -3.36 -28.17 -3.97
CA ASN A 291 -3.34 -28.60 -2.57
C ASN A 291 -3.03 -27.48 -1.57
N ILE A 292 -2.57 -26.30 -2.00
CA ILE A 292 -2.27 -25.19 -1.10
C ILE A 292 -3.28 -24.07 -1.30
N PHE A 293 -3.47 -23.61 -2.54
CA PHE A 293 -4.46 -22.58 -2.89
C PHE A 293 -5.87 -23.16 -3.01
N THR A 294 -6.27 -23.91 -1.99
CA THR A 294 -7.57 -24.55 -1.86
C THR A 294 -8.15 -24.28 -0.47
N SER A 295 -9.45 -24.06 -0.37
CA SER A 295 -10.13 -23.73 0.90
C SER A 295 -9.92 -24.78 1.99
N SER A 296 -9.84 -26.07 1.62
CA SER A 296 -9.54 -27.18 2.55
C SER A 296 -8.18 -27.08 3.25
N HIS A 297 -7.27 -26.24 2.73
CA HIS A 297 -5.93 -25.99 3.25
C HIS A 297 -5.70 -24.54 3.70
N GLY A 298 -6.79 -23.80 3.93
CA GLY A 298 -6.76 -22.44 4.48
C GLY A 298 -6.60 -21.32 3.47
N SER A 299 -6.75 -21.60 2.17
CA SER A 299 -6.76 -20.54 1.14
C SER A 299 -8.12 -19.88 1.03
N ARG A 300 -8.13 -18.55 1.05
CA ARG A 300 -9.31 -17.70 0.88
C ARG A 300 -9.47 -17.32 -0.58
N ARG A 301 -10.70 -17.16 -1.03
CA ARG A 301 -11.00 -16.82 -2.42
C ARG A 301 -10.51 -15.41 -2.76
N LYS A 302 -10.72 -14.46 -1.85
CA LYS A 302 -10.37 -13.03 -2.02
C LYS A 302 -8.88 -12.70 -1.80
N ALA A 303 -8.09 -13.62 -1.25
CA ALA A 303 -6.69 -13.38 -0.94
C ALA A 303 -5.79 -13.27 -2.19
N SER A 304 -4.76 -12.42 -2.09
CA SER A 304 -3.69 -12.30 -3.07
C SER A 304 -2.80 -13.54 -3.01
N LYS A 305 -2.64 -14.27 -4.12
CA LYS A 305 -1.86 -15.50 -4.18
C LYS A 305 -0.47 -15.22 -4.75
N VAL A 306 0.56 -15.59 -4.02
CA VAL A 306 1.97 -15.38 -4.38
C VAL A 306 2.70 -16.72 -4.30
N MET A 307 3.44 -17.07 -5.34
CA MET A 307 4.38 -18.19 -5.35
C MET A 307 5.81 -17.66 -5.35
N VAL A 308 6.65 -18.21 -4.48
CA VAL A 308 8.09 -17.92 -4.46
C VAL A 308 8.83 -19.22 -4.73
N VAL A 309 9.39 -19.38 -5.93
CA VAL A 309 10.14 -20.57 -6.35
C VAL A 309 11.63 -20.34 -6.11
N LEU A 310 12.26 -21.19 -5.31
CA LEU A 310 13.71 -21.20 -5.09
C LEU A 310 14.29 -22.48 -5.68
N THR A 311 15.17 -22.36 -6.68
CA THR A 311 15.74 -23.50 -7.42
C THR A 311 17.23 -23.28 -7.73
N ASP A 312 18.03 -24.35 -7.74
CA ASP A 312 19.44 -24.31 -8.16
C ASP A 312 19.68 -24.82 -9.58
N GLY A 313 18.62 -25.34 -10.22
CA GLY A 313 18.73 -25.99 -11.51
C GLY A 313 17.53 -25.83 -12.42
N GLY A 314 17.72 -26.24 -13.68
CA GLY A 314 16.65 -26.40 -14.65
C GLY A 314 15.79 -27.64 -14.38
N ILE A 315 14.63 -27.69 -15.03
CA ILE A 315 13.68 -28.80 -14.85
C ILE A 315 14.28 -30.12 -15.34
N PHE A 316 14.24 -31.16 -14.51
CA PHE A 316 14.81 -32.48 -14.79
C PHE A 316 13.87 -33.61 -14.35
N GLU A 317 13.52 -34.51 -15.29
CA GLU A 317 12.59 -35.63 -15.09
C GLU A 317 11.23 -35.25 -14.47
N ASP A 318 10.74 -34.05 -14.82
CA ASP A 318 9.38 -33.61 -14.48
C ASP A 318 8.36 -34.20 -15.47
N PRO A 319 7.29 -34.87 -15.01
CA PRO A 319 6.24 -35.37 -15.88
C PRO A 319 5.37 -34.28 -16.50
N LEU A 320 5.34 -33.07 -15.93
CA LEU A 320 4.56 -31.95 -16.42
C LEU A 320 5.41 -30.95 -17.20
N ASP A 321 4.79 -30.35 -18.21
CA ASP A 321 5.39 -29.27 -18.97
C ASP A 321 5.08 -27.91 -18.31
N LEU A 322 6.12 -27.12 -18.07
CA LEU A 322 6.02 -25.83 -17.38
C LEU A 322 5.05 -24.85 -18.08
N THR A 323 5.04 -24.81 -19.42
CA THR A 323 4.15 -23.91 -20.15
C THR A 323 2.69 -24.30 -19.98
N THR A 324 2.41 -25.60 -19.80
CA THR A 324 1.05 -26.10 -19.54
C THR A 324 0.55 -25.65 -18.16
N VAL A 325 1.42 -25.69 -17.15
CA VAL A 325 1.07 -25.28 -15.78
C VAL A 325 0.86 -23.76 -15.70
N ILE A 326 1.72 -22.96 -16.35
CA ILE A 326 1.59 -21.50 -16.35
C ILE A 326 0.34 -21.02 -17.08
N ASN A 327 -0.02 -21.65 -18.20
CA ASN A 327 -1.21 -21.29 -18.97
C ASN A 327 -2.51 -21.89 -18.40
N SER A 328 -2.43 -22.61 -17.27
CA SER A 328 -3.61 -23.17 -16.61
C SER A 328 -4.52 -22.05 -16.06
N PRO A 329 -5.85 -22.18 -16.15
CA PRO A 329 -6.78 -21.22 -15.55
C PRO A 329 -6.57 -21.02 -14.05
N LYS A 330 -6.09 -22.05 -13.34
CA LYS A 330 -5.79 -21.96 -11.90
C LYS A 330 -4.60 -21.04 -11.59
N MET A 331 -3.71 -20.81 -12.56
CA MET A 331 -2.58 -19.90 -12.41
C MET A 331 -2.98 -18.42 -12.57
N HIS A 332 -4.20 -18.14 -13.06
CA HIS A 332 -4.66 -16.78 -13.28
C HIS A 332 -4.75 -15.99 -11.95
N GLY A 333 -4.09 -14.84 -11.89
CA GLY A 333 -4.06 -13.99 -10.70
C GLY A 333 -3.11 -14.46 -9.60
N VAL A 334 -2.26 -15.46 -9.87
CA VAL A 334 -1.15 -15.88 -9.01
C VAL A 334 0.11 -15.15 -9.45
N GLU A 335 0.66 -14.35 -8.54
CA GLU A 335 1.95 -13.68 -8.73
C GLU A 335 3.09 -14.66 -8.49
N ARG A 336 4.14 -14.63 -9.30
CA ARG A 336 5.22 -15.61 -9.22
C ARG A 336 6.57 -14.92 -9.19
N PHE A 337 7.34 -15.22 -8.14
CA PHE A 337 8.74 -14.85 -8.01
C PHE A 337 9.60 -16.09 -8.21
N ALA A 338 10.65 -15.98 -9.01
CA ALA A 338 11.59 -17.05 -9.29
C ALA A 338 12.99 -16.64 -8.85
N ILE A 339 13.64 -17.48 -8.04
CA ILE A 339 14.98 -17.27 -7.52
C ILE A 339 15.85 -18.43 -7.98
N GLY A 340 16.71 -18.15 -8.96
CA GLY A 340 17.70 -19.08 -9.46
C GLY A 340 19.02 -18.91 -8.73
N VAL A 341 19.52 -19.99 -8.12
CA VAL A 341 20.78 -19.99 -7.37
C VAL A 341 21.85 -20.74 -8.15
N GLY A 342 23.05 -20.16 -8.22
CA GLY A 342 24.23 -20.84 -8.76
C GLY A 342 24.49 -20.55 -10.23
N GLU A 343 25.48 -21.28 -10.74
CA GLU A 343 26.05 -21.08 -12.08
C GLU A 343 25.16 -21.65 -13.20
N GLU A 344 24.21 -22.52 -12.86
CA GLU A 344 23.30 -23.17 -13.81
C GLU A 344 22.43 -22.14 -14.55
N PHE A 345 22.10 -21.01 -13.91
CA PHE A 345 21.31 -19.91 -14.51
C PHE A 345 22.12 -18.93 -15.37
N LYS A 346 23.39 -19.25 -15.70
CA LYS A 346 24.17 -18.53 -16.73
C LYS A 346 23.82 -18.98 -18.14
N SER A 347 23.18 -20.13 -18.31
CA SER A 347 22.78 -20.61 -19.63
C SER A 347 21.52 -19.90 -20.11
N ALA A 348 21.45 -19.58 -21.41
CA ALA A 348 20.27 -18.95 -22.01
C ALA A 348 19.01 -19.83 -21.97
N ARG A 349 19.15 -21.14 -21.69
CA ARG A 349 18.00 -22.04 -21.57
C ARG A 349 17.37 -21.92 -20.18
N THR A 350 18.17 -22.08 -19.14
CA THR A 350 17.74 -22.02 -17.73
C THR A 350 17.31 -20.62 -17.32
N GLU A 351 17.93 -19.57 -17.91
CA GLU A 351 17.42 -18.19 -17.76
C GLU A 351 16.01 -18.03 -18.33
N ARG A 352 15.72 -18.62 -19.50
CA ARG A 352 14.36 -18.62 -20.08
C ARG A 352 13.38 -19.41 -19.23
N GLU A 353 13.80 -20.54 -18.66
CA GLU A 353 12.97 -21.32 -17.73
C GLU A 353 12.65 -20.50 -16.47
N LEU A 354 13.64 -19.80 -15.89
CA LEU A 354 13.45 -18.94 -14.70
C LEU A 354 12.49 -17.78 -14.97
N ASN A 355 12.67 -17.07 -16.09
CA ASN A 355 11.80 -15.96 -16.49
C ASN A 355 10.37 -16.45 -16.78
N LEU A 356 10.23 -17.65 -17.36
CA LEU A 356 8.93 -18.26 -17.60
C LEU A 356 8.20 -18.60 -16.29
N ILE A 357 8.93 -19.04 -15.25
CA ILE A 357 8.33 -19.27 -13.92
C ILE A 357 7.82 -17.95 -13.33
N ALA A 358 8.61 -16.87 -13.45
CA ALA A 358 8.28 -15.57 -12.92
C ALA A 358 7.06 -14.91 -13.63
N SER A 359 6.49 -13.90 -12.99
CA SER A 359 5.57 -12.98 -13.66
C SER A 359 6.33 -11.85 -14.36
N ASP A 360 5.69 -11.21 -15.34
CA ASP A 360 6.20 -9.97 -15.93
C ASP A 360 6.05 -8.78 -14.95
N PRO A 361 7.01 -7.84 -14.89
CA PRO A 361 8.28 -7.83 -15.62
C PRO A 361 9.38 -8.65 -14.91
N ASP A 362 10.24 -9.28 -15.69
CA ASP A 362 11.32 -10.15 -15.22
C ASP A 362 12.26 -9.44 -14.23
N GLU A 363 12.54 -8.15 -14.39
CA GLU A 363 13.51 -7.40 -13.57
C GLU A 363 13.12 -7.31 -12.08
N THR A 364 11.84 -7.50 -11.78
CA THR A 364 11.27 -7.45 -10.43
C THR A 364 10.81 -8.80 -9.90
N HIS A 365 10.72 -9.83 -10.75
CA HIS A 365 10.17 -11.14 -10.37
C HIS A 365 11.13 -12.31 -10.60
N ALA A 366 12.11 -12.18 -11.49
CA ALA A 366 13.15 -13.16 -11.73
C ALA A 366 14.49 -12.69 -11.14
N PHE A 367 15.01 -13.46 -10.18
CA PHE A 367 16.24 -13.14 -9.47
C PHE A 367 17.28 -14.22 -9.66
N LYS A 368 18.49 -13.80 -10.00
CA LYS A 368 19.65 -14.69 -10.15
C LYS A 368 20.69 -14.34 -9.10
N VAL A 369 21.13 -15.34 -8.35
CA VAL A 369 22.20 -15.18 -7.36
C VAL A 369 23.31 -16.19 -7.61
N THR A 370 24.55 -15.81 -7.33
CA THR A 370 25.72 -16.66 -7.63
C THR A 370 25.84 -17.87 -6.73
N ASN A 371 25.30 -17.81 -5.50
CA ASN A 371 25.30 -18.89 -4.53
C ASN A 371 24.31 -18.57 -3.40
N TYR A 372 24.10 -19.53 -2.49
CA TYR A 372 23.18 -19.39 -1.36
C TYR A 372 23.62 -18.34 -0.32
N MET A 373 24.89 -17.93 -0.27
CA MET A 373 25.32 -16.84 0.61
C MET A 373 24.85 -15.46 0.13
N ALA A 374 24.59 -15.31 -1.17
CA ALA A 374 24.11 -14.05 -1.75
C ALA A 374 22.58 -13.87 -1.60
N LEU A 375 21.86 -14.87 -1.11
CA LEU A 375 20.41 -14.81 -0.92
C LEU A 375 19.99 -13.75 0.10
N ASP A 376 20.80 -13.49 1.13
CA ASP A 376 20.48 -12.48 2.15
C ASP A 376 20.30 -11.08 1.54
N GLY A 377 21.08 -10.74 0.51
CA GLY A 377 20.94 -9.46 -0.21
C GLY A 377 19.63 -9.34 -1.00
N LEU A 378 18.94 -10.46 -1.26
CA LEU A 378 17.69 -10.51 -1.99
C LEU A 378 16.45 -10.32 -1.10
N LEU A 379 16.58 -10.60 0.20
CA LEU A 379 15.48 -10.53 1.17
C LEU A 379 14.76 -9.17 1.12
N SER A 380 15.52 -8.07 1.13
CA SER A 380 14.94 -6.73 1.13
C SER A 380 14.18 -6.41 -0.16
N LYS A 381 14.68 -6.88 -1.31
CA LYS A 381 14.07 -6.65 -2.63
C LYS A 381 12.79 -7.48 -2.81
N LEU A 382 12.84 -8.77 -2.48
CA LEU A 382 11.67 -9.65 -2.51
C LEU A 382 10.57 -9.15 -1.59
N ARG A 383 10.94 -8.75 -0.37
CA ARG A 383 9.98 -8.18 0.58
C ARG A 383 9.36 -6.90 0.04
N TYR A 384 10.16 -5.94 -0.44
CA TYR A 384 9.63 -4.69 -0.99
C TYR A 384 8.62 -4.97 -2.11
N ASN A 385 8.95 -5.89 -3.03
CA ASN A 385 8.07 -6.22 -4.14
C ASN A 385 6.78 -6.89 -3.66
N ILE A 386 6.85 -7.89 -2.77
CA ILE A 386 5.66 -8.60 -2.30
C ILE A 386 4.78 -7.71 -1.41
N ILE A 387 5.36 -6.90 -0.50
CA ILE A 387 4.58 -6.00 0.37
C ILE A 387 4.01 -4.83 -0.45
N SER A 388 4.74 -4.30 -1.43
CA SER A 388 4.23 -3.24 -2.30
C SER A 388 3.04 -3.69 -3.16
N MET A 389 2.76 -4.99 -3.26
CA MET A 389 1.57 -5.50 -3.94
C MET A 389 0.30 -5.40 -3.10
N GLU A 390 0.40 -5.23 -1.77
CA GLU A 390 -0.74 -4.82 -0.98
C GLU A 390 -1.10 -3.41 -1.45
N ARG A 391 -2.08 -3.29 -2.37
CA ARG A 391 -2.52 -2.00 -2.94
C ARG A 391 -3.30 -1.20 -1.90
N GLN A 392 -2.62 -0.87 -0.81
CA GLN A 392 -3.08 -0.10 0.30
C GLN A 392 -2.87 1.37 -0.01
N VAL A 393 -3.87 2.16 0.32
CA VAL A 393 -3.87 3.60 0.18
C VAL A 393 -4.21 4.18 1.55
N LEU A 394 -3.32 5.03 2.07
CA LEU A 394 -3.59 5.76 3.30
C LEU A 394 -4.31 7.07 2.99
N LEU A 395 -5.49 7.25 3.56
CA LEU A 395 -6.34 8.42 3.35
C LEU A 395 -6.54 9.16 4.68
N GLY A 396 -6.37 10.48 4.70
CA GLY A 396 -6.72 11.29 5.88
C GLY A 396 -8.24 11.47 6.04
N ALA A 397 -8.75 11.29 7.25
CA ALA A 397 -10.15 11.38 7.64
C ALA A 397 -10.34 12.38 8.80
N VAL A 398 -10.03 13.65 8.55
CA VAL A 398 -9.93 14.71 9.56
C VAL A 398 -11.21 14.95 10.38
N GLY A 399 -12.38 14.75 9.78
CA GLY A 399 -13.67 14.97 10.44
C GLY A 399 -14.17 13.80 11.30
N ALA A 400 -13.45 12.68 11.34
CA ALA A 400 -13.89 11.49 12.05
C ALA A 400 -13.87 11.69 13.58
N PHE A 401 -14.79 11.00 14.28
CA PHE A 401 -14.90 10.96 15.74
C PHE A 401 -14.85 12.35 16.40
N ASP A 402 -15.84 13.20 16.09
CA ASP A 402 -15.92 14.57 16.57
C ASP A 402 -14.64 15.40 16.35
N TRP A 403 -14.12 15.36 15.12
CA TRP A 403 -12.89 16.07 14.72
C TRP A 403 -11.64 15.64 15.49
N SER A 404 -11.67 14.47 16.16
CA SER A 404 -10.46 13.80 16.63
C SER A 404 -9.56 13.41 15.46
N GLY A 405 -10.16 13.21 14.28
CA GLY A 405 -9.48 12.88 13.04
C GLY A 405 -9.04 11.43 13.00
N GLY A 406 -8.39 11.06 11.90
CA GLY A 406 -7.94 9.70 11.67
C GLY A 406 -7.32 9.52 10.31
N ALA A 407 -6.77 8.35 10.08
CA ALA A 407 -6.37 7.89 8.78
C ALA A 407 -7.09 6.57 8.47
N LEU A 408 -7.44 6.36 7.22
CA LEU A 408 -8.06 5.14 6.73
C LEU A 408 -7.04 4.42 5.87
N LEU A 409 -6.61 3.23 6.29
CA LEU A 409 -5.81 2.34 5.48
C LEU A 409 -6.75 1.52 4.61
N TYR A 410 -6.86 1.89 3.32
CA TYR A 410 -7.81 1.32 2.39
C TYR A 410 -7.14 0.33 1.43
N ASN A 411 -7.60 -0.91 1.41
CA ASN A 411 -7.14 -1.91 0.45
C ASN A 411 -8.01 -1.84 -0.81
N THR A 412 -7.42 -1.40 -1.92
CA THR A 412 -8.15 -1.19 -3.18
C THR A 412 -8.63 -2.48 -3.85
N ARG A 413 -8.06 -3.64 -3.49
CA ARG A 413 -8.46 -4.95 -4.03
C ARG A 413 -9.68 -5.49 -3.29
N SER A 414 -9.63 -5.46 -1.96
CA SER A 414 -10.71 -5.96 -1.09
C SER A 414 -11.87 -4.98 -0.97
N ARG A 415 -11.62 -3.71 -1.27
CA ARG A 415 -12.52 -2.58 -1.05
C ARG A 415 -12.90 -2.36 0.41
N ARG A 416 -12.15 -2.95 1.34
CA ARG A 416 -12.25 -2.69 2.78
C ARG A 416 -11.19 -1.70 3.24
N GLY A 417 -11.53 -0.94 4.26
CA GLY A 417 -10.64 -0.02 4.92
C GLY A 417 -10.62 -0.23 6.43
N ARG A 418 -9.44 -0.11 7.02
CA ARG A 418 -9.27 -0.09 8.47
C ARG A 418 -9.07 1.34 8.93
N PHE A 419 -9.94 1.79 9.84
CA PHE A 419 -9.79 3.10 10.44
C PHE A 419 -8.70 3.09 11.51
N LEU A 420 -7.86 4.12 11.49
CA LEU A 420 -6.78 4.34 12.42
C LEU A 420 -6.98 5.73 13.05
N ASN A 421 -6.93 5.80 14.38
CA ASN A 421 -7.12 7.05 15.11
C ASN A 421 -5.99 8.05 14.80
N GLN A 422 -6.31 9.35 14.78
CA GLN A 422 -5.40 10.47 14.47
C GLN A 422 -5.00 10.57 12.99
N GLY A 423 -5.19 11.75 12.39
CA GLY A 423 -4.79 12.00 11.01
C GLY A 423 -5.40 13.26 10.40
N TYR A 424 -4.56 14.29 10.26
CA TYR A 424 -4.82 15.49 9.47
C TYR A 424 -4.00 15.46 8.18
N ALA A 425 -2.68 15.34 8.32
CA ALA A 425 -1.75 15.06 7.23
C ALA A 425 -1.29 13.62 7.35
N VAL A 426 -1.10 12.94 6.22
CA VAL A 426 -0.59 11.57 6.20
C VAL A 426 0.58 11.49 5.23
N ALA A 427 1.62 10.74 5.59
CA ALA A 427 2.75 10.47 4.73
C ALA A 427 3.25 9.04 4.93
N VAL A 428 4.00 8.56 3.94
CA VAL A 428 4.58 7.23 3.91
C VAL A 428 6.09 7.39 4.02
N LEU A 429 6.70 6.73 5.01
CA LEU A 429 8.14 6.65 5.17
C LEU A 429 8.62 5.34 4.58
N HIS A 430 9.48 5.40 3.58
CA HIS A 430 10.18 4.23 3.08
C HIS A 430 11.41 4.03 3.98
N LYS A 431 11.51 2.91 4.69
CA LYS A 431 12.70 2.53 5.45
C LYS A 431 13.46 1.47 4.65
N THR A 432 14.76 1.31 4.90
CA THR A 432 15.61 0.26 4.28
C THR A 432 14.94 -1.11 4.32
N CYS A 433 14.19 -1.36 5.40
CA CYS A 433 13.54 -2.63 5.66
C CYS A 433 12.00 -2.65 5.78
N SER A 434 11.29 -1.55 5.57
CA SER A 434 9.83 -1.56 5.70
C SER A 434 9.20 -0.29 5.15
N VAL A 435 7.88 -0.28 5.02
CA VAL A 435 7.12 0.95 4.91
C VAL A 435 6.56 1.29 6.28
N SER A 436 6.68 2.54 6.70
CA SER A 436 6.02 3.07 7.90
C SER A 436 5.06 4.17 7.51
N TYR A 437 3.96 4.30 8.24
CA TYR A 437 2.94 5.31 8.00
C TYR A 437 3.00 6.33 9.11
N VAL A 438 2.98 7.61 8.74
CA VAL A 438 2.96 8.71 9.71
C VAL A 438 1.74 9.59 9.50
N ALA A 439 1.16 10.04 10.61
CA ALA A 439 -0.01 10.89 10.66
C ALA A 439 0.27 12.11 11.52
N GLY A 440 0.07 13.31 10.97
CA GLY A 440 0.18 14.56 11.68
C GLY A 440 -1.16 14.96 12.29
N ALA A 441 -1.17 15.41 13.54
CA ALA A 441 -2.35 15.88 14.26
C ALA A 441 -2.08 17.28 14.83
N PRO A 442 -2.22 18.35 14.03
CA PRO A 442 -1.78 19.70 14.39
C PRO A 442 -2.58 20.37 15.50
N ARG A 443 -3.70 19.77 15.93
CA ARG A 443 -4.51 20.23 17.06
C ARG A 443 -4.32 19.39 18.32
N TYR A 444 -3.50 18.33 18.27
CA TYR A 444 -3.25 17.46 19.41
C TYR A 444 -2.70 18.27 20.60
N LYS A 445 -3.37 18.17 21.76
CA LYS A 445 -3.09 18.95 22.98
C LYS A 445 -2.89 20.46 22.73
N HIS A 446 -3.45 21.02 21.65
CA HIS A 446 -3.21 22.38 21.16
C HIS A 446 -1.77 22.73 20.73
N HIS A 447 -0.82 21.79 20.82
CA HIS A 447 0.58 22.00 20.40
C HIS A 447 0.87 21.38 19.04
N GLY A 448 0.11 20.34 18.66
CA GLY A 448 0.35 19.52 17.48
C GLY A 448 1.27 18.35 17.79
N ALA A 449 1.15 17.27 17.03
CA ALA A 449 2.01 16.09 17.14
C ALA A 449 2.09 15.34 15.81
N VAL A 450 3.09 14.46 15.70
CA VAL A 450 3.21 13.46 14.64
C VAL A 450 3.19 12.08 15.29
N PHE A 451 2.38 11.21 14.72
CA PHE A 451 2.21 9.83 15.12
C PHE A 451 2.80 8.92 14.06
N GLU A 452 3.36 7.79 14.48
CA GLU A 452 3.82 6.72 13.61
C GLU A 452 2.98 5.47 13.88
N LEU A 453 2.56 4.79 12.82
CA LEU A 453 1.81 3.55 12.93
C LEU A 453 2.75 2.44 13.40
N GLN A 454 2.43 1.84 14.54
CA GLN A 454 3.17 0.71 15.10
C GLN A 454 2.24 -0.48 15.33
N LYS A 455 2.81 -1.68 15.22
CA LYS A 455 2.13 -2.95 15.50
C LYS A 455 2.66 -3.48 16.83
N GLU A 456 1.79 -3.60 17.83
CA GLU A 456 2.11 -4.19 19.13
C GLU A 456 1.27 -5.45 19.29
N GLY A 457 1.86 -6.61 18.97
CA GLY A 457 1.14 -7.89 18.91
C GLY A 457 0.16 -7.97 17.73
N THR A 458 -1.12 -8.17 18.00
CA THR A 458 -2.20 -8.18 16.99
C THR A 458 -2.80 -6.79 16.76
N GLU A 459 -2.52 -5.83 17.64
CA GLU A 459 -3.12 -4.50 17.60
C GLU A 459 -2.22 -3.52 16.84
N THR A 460 -2.83 -2.63 16.06
CA THR A 460 -2.13 -1.66 15.23
C THR A 460 -2.64 -0.28 15.59
N SER A 461 -1.76 0.59 16.06
CA SER A 461 -2.16 1.91 16.57
C SER A 461 -1.12 2.97 16.22
N PHE A 462 -1.59 4.21 16.09
CA PHE A 462 -0.73 5.37 15.91
C PHE A 462 -0.18 5.80 17.27
N LEU A 463 1.14 5.70 17.44
CA LEU A 463 1.81 6.14 18.65
C LEU A 463 2.50 7.49 18.42
N PRO A 464 2.42 8.43 19.39
CA PRO A 464 3.05 9.73 19.25
C PRO A 464 4.57 9.57 19.24
N VAL A 465 5.21 10.06 18.18
CA VAL A 465 6.68 10.03 18.02
C VAL A 465 7.30 11.42 18.14
N LEU A 466 6.54 12.46 17.82
CA LEU A 466 6.97 13.86 17.90
C LEU A 466 5.84 14.73 18.45
N GLU A 467 6.16 15.67 19.35
CA GLU A 467 5.22 16.67 19.86
C GLU A 467 5.72 18.09 19.54
N GLY A 468 4.77 18.99 19.23
CA GLY A 468 5.05 20.40 18.95
C GLY A 468 5.40 21.19 20.21
N GLU A 469 6.33 22.13 20.09
CA GLU A 469 6.81 22.91 21.23
C GLU A 469 5.86 24.07 21.59
N GLN A 470 5.28 24.72 20.58
CA GLN A 470 4.50 25.95 20.74
C GLN A 470 3.01 25.69 20.52
N MET A 471 2.20 26.11 21.49
CA MET A 471 0.74 26.07 21.40
C MET A 471 0.25 26.89 20.18
N GLY A 472 -0.65 26.32 19.39
CA GLY A 472 -1.22 26.97 18.22
C GLY A 472 -0.29 27.01 17.00
N SER A 473 0.93 26.48 17.09
CA SER A 473 1.89 26.48 15.97
C SER A 473 1.46 25.61 14.79
N TYR A 474 0.49 24.74 15.01
CA TYR A 474 -0.07 23.83 14.00
C TYR A 474 0.97 22.81 13.51
N PHE A 475 1.86 22.38 14.42
CA PHE A 475 2.91 21.39 14.17
C PHE A 475 2.34 20.05 13.71
N GLY A 476 2.86 19.51 12.60
CA GLY A 476 2.34 18.27 12.00
C GLY A 476 1.18 18.50 11.04
N SER A 477 1.00 19.73 10.54
CA SER A 477 -0.02 20.05 9.53
C SER A 477 0.38 19.67 8.11
N GLU A 478 1.67 19.52 7.87
CA GLU A 478 2.23 19.00 6.62
C GLU A 478 3.45 18.14 6.94
N LEU A 479 3.56 17.01 6.24
CA LEU A 479 4.60 16.02 6.40
C LEU A 479 5.23 15.74 5.03
N CYS A 480 6.54 15.89 4.92
CA CYS A 480 7.25 15.63 3.67
C CYS A 480 8.43 14.67 3.92
N PRO A 481 8.29 13.39 3.55
CA PRO A 481 9.40 12.45 3.53
C PRO A 481 10.37 12.83 2.40
N VAL A 482 11.66 12.81 2.69
CA VAL A 482 12.74 13.16 1.76
C VAL A 482 13.77 12.05 1.76
N ASP A 483 14.00 11.51 0.57
CA ASP A 483 15.11 10.63 0.20
C ASP A 483 16.13 11.52 -0.56
N ILE A 484 17.27 11.81 0.05
CA ILE A 484 18.25 12.77 -0.48
C ILE A 484 19.21 12.09 -1.46
N ASP A 485 19.62 10.86 -1.18
CA ASP A 485 20.58 10.13 -2.01
C ASP A 485 19.92 9.25 -3.08
N MET A 486 18.58 9.22 -3.10
CA MET A 486 17.72 8.49 -4.05
C MET A 486 17.94 6.98 -3.99
N ASP A 487 18.25 6.44 -2.82
CA ASP A 487 18.43 5.00 -2.62
C ASP A 487 17.09 4.25 -2.44
N GLY A 488 15.96 4.98 -2.41
CA GLY A 488 14.62 4.44 -2.18
C GLY A 488 14.20 4.44 -0.70
N THR A 489 15.07 4.88 0.19
CA THR A 489 14.87 5.03 1.63
C THR A 489 14.67 6.50 1.97
N THR A 490 13.70 6.79 2.83
CA THR A 490 13.48 8.11 3.39
C THR A 490 14.55 8.39 4.45
N ASP A 491 15.41 9.36 4.18
CA ASP A 491 16.45 9.85 5.10
C ASP A 491 15.89 10.81 6.16
N PHE A 492 15.00 11.70 5.72
CA PHE A 492 14.50 12.80 6.52
C PHE A 492 12.98 12.90 6.45
N LEU A 493 12.38 13.28 7.57
CA LEU A 493 10.99 13.73 7.64
C LEU A 493 10.97 15.22 7.95
N LEU A 494 10.44 16.01 7.03
CA LEU A 494 10.15 17.43 7.26
C LEU A 494 8.76 17.57 7.87
N VAL A 495 8.65 18.34 8.95
CA VAL A 495 7.38 18.59 9.65
C VAL A 495 7.12 20.08 9.74
N ALA A 496 5.99 20.52 9.19
CA ALA A 496 5.62 21.93 9.18
C ALA A 496 4.89 22.34 10.46
N ALA A 497 5.20 23.56 10.93
CA ALA A 497 4.49 24.32 11.94
C ALA A 497 4.25 25.75 11.40
N PRO A 498 3.29 25.92 10.47
CA PRO A 498 3.12 27.16 9.70
C PRO A 498 2.71 28.36 10.56
N PHE A 499 2.10 28.12 11.72
CA PHE A 499 1.69 29.18 12.65
C PHE A 499 2.65 29.34 13.82
N TYR A 500 3.83 28.71 13.75
CA TYR A 500 4.90 28.98 14.70
C TYR A 500 5.28 30.46 14.63
N HIS A 501 5.38 31.12 15.78
CA HIS A 501 5.70 32.54 15.83
C HIS A 501 6.72 32.86 16.93
N VAL A 502 7.83 33.50 16.56
CA VAL A 502 8.83 34.05 17.50
C VAL A 502 9.37 35.37 16.96
N HIS A 503 9.21 36.44 17.73
CA HIS A 503 9.83 37.75 17.46
C HIS A 503 9.68 38.28 16.01
N GLY A 504 8.55 38.03 15.35
CA GLY A 504 8.28 38.47 13.98
C GLY A 504 8.67 37.47 12.89
N GLU A 505 9.31 36.35 13.23
CA GLU A 505 9.43 35.19 12.34
C GLU A 505 8.14 34.35 12.40
N GLU A 506 7.58 34.03 11.24
CA GLU A 506 6.36 33.24 11.08
C GLU A 506 6.65 31.95 10.31
N GLY A 507 6.13 30.84 10.83
CA GLY A 507 6.31 29.51 10.26
C GLY A 507 7.65 28.88 10.63
N ARG A 508 7.64 27.56 10.78
CA ARG A 508 8.85 26.76 10.96
C ARG A 508 8.70 25.42 10.26
N VAL A 509 9.78 24.91 9.71
CA VAL A 509 9.89 23.52 9.24
C VAL A 509 10.97 22.83 10.06
N TYR A 510 10.59 21.75 10.74
CA TYR A 510 11.49 20.91 11.50
C TYR A 510 12.02 19.80 10.60
N VAL A 511 13.31 19.48 10.72
CA VAL A 511 13.97 18.43 9.95
C VAL A 511 14.34 17.30 10.90
N TYR A 512 13.71 16.15 10.75
CA TYR A 512 14.00 14.97 11.55
C TYR A 512 14.76 13.95 10.70
N ARG A 513 15.93 13.53 11.17
CA ARG A 513 16.66 12.43 10.54
C ARG A 513 16.07 11.11 11.03
N LEU A 514 15.74 10.23 10.10
CA LEU A 514 15.33 8.86 10.42
C LEU A 514 16.61 8.04 10.65
N SER A 515 16.79 7.52 11.85
CA SER A 515 17.92 6.64 12.16
C SER A 515 17.65 5.23 11.64
N GLU A 516 18.65 4.60 11.02
CA GLU A 516 18.67 3.15 10.78
C GLU A 516 18.47 2.42 12.11
N GLN A 517 17.30 1.84 12.32
CA GLN A 517 17.04 0.85 13.37
C GLN A 517 16.66 -0.47 12.72
#